data_AF-A0A3Q7HX82-F1
#
_entry.id   AF-A0A3Q7HX82-F1
#
_cell.length_a   1.000
_cell.length_b   1.000
_cell.length_c   1.000
_cell.angle_alpha   90.00
_cell.angle_beta   90.00
_cell.angle_gamma   90.00
#
_symmetry.space_group_name_H-M   'P 1'
#
loop_
_entity.id
_entity.type
_entity.pdbx_description
1 polymer ?
#
loop_
_entity_poly.entity_id
_entity_poly.type
_entity_poly.pdbx_seq_one_letter_code
_entity_poly.pdbx_strand_id
1 'polypeptide(L)'
;MEIKEYEDVTMMEVVEEEGCSTPKRDDCQIPAMVVPPPPPRKKRTYDCGGDKRKPPENGYFQAPEIELFFAMQPRCTQRTFAV
;
A
#
# COMPACT_ATOMS: atom_id res chain seq x y z
N MET A 1 2.13 -5.32 -61.20
CA MET A 1 1.54 -4.33 -60.29
C MET A 1 0.11 -4.74 -59.95
N GLU A 2 -0.14 -6.02 -59.69
CA GLU A 2 0.17 -6.70 -58.40
C GLU A 2 -0.71 -6.19 -57.26
N ILE A 3 -2.01 -6.44 -57.41
CA ILE A 3 -2.98 -6.35 -56.32
C ILE A 3 -2.68 -7.45 -55.28
N LYS A 4 -2.01 -8.53 -55.69
CA LYS A 4 -1.62 -9.66 -54.83
C LYS A 4 -0.47 -9.34 -53.87
N GLU A 5 0.38 -8.38 -54.20
CA GLU A 5 1.46 -7.95 -53.30
C GLU A 5 0.95 -7.05 -52.18
N TYR A 6 -0.23 -6.44 -52.34
CA TYR A 6 -0.82 -5.55 -51.32
C TYR A 6 -1.56 -6.31 -50.21
N GLU A 7 -2.05 -7.53 -50.48
CA GLU A 7 -2.70 -8.33 -49.44
C GLU A 7 -1.69 -9.06 -48.54
N ASP A 8 -0.49 -9.39 -49.03
CA ASP A 8 0.55 -10.05 -48.24
C ASP A 8 1.23 -9.08 -47.24
N VAL A 9 1.41 -7.81 -47.65
CA VAL A 9 1.95 -6.74 -46.78
C VAL A 9 0.95 -6.33 -45.69
N THR A 10 -0.36 -6.44 -45.93
CA THR A 10 -1.40 -6.09 -44.95
C THR A 10 -1.79 -7.25 -44.02
N MET A 11 -1.56 -8.51 -44.43
CA MET A 11 -1.73 -9.69 -43.57
C MET A 11 -0.58 -9.88 -42.56
N MET A 12 0.56 -9.22 -42.75
CA MET A 12 1.70 -9.25 -41.82
C MET A 12 1.60 -8.21 -40.67
N GLU A 13 0.73 -7.21 -40.79
CA GLU A 13 0.56 -6.11 -39.82
C GLU A 13 -0.52 -6.34 -38.75
N VAL A 14 -1.20 -7.50 -38.78
CA VAL A 14 -2.16 -7.91 -37.74
C VAL A 14 -1.59 -9.08 -36.92
N VAL A 15 -0.30 -9.05 -36.60
CA VAL A 15 0.21 -9.86 -35.51
C VAL A 15 -0.17 -9.12 -34.23
N GLU A 16 -1.28 -9.55 -33.66
CA GLU A 16 -1.85 -9.05 -32.42
C GLU A 16 -0.74 -8.79 -31.39
N GLU A 17 -0.55 -7.52 -31.00
CA GLU A 17 0.13 -7.17 -29.75
C GLU A 17 -0.74 -7.59 -28.54
N GLU A 18 -1.20 -8.84 -28.52
CA GLU A 18 -1.79 -9.41 -27.33
C GLU A 18 -0.62 -9.75 -26.40
N GLY A 19 -0.24 -8.79 -25.57
CA GLY A 19 0.71 -9.00 -24.47
C GLY A 19 0.24 -10.12 -23.54
N CYS A 20 1.02 -10.40 -22.49
CA CYS A 20 0.65 -11.44 -21.52
C CYS A 20 -0.72 -11.15 -20.89
N SER A 21 -1.71 -11.99 -21.18
CA SER A 21 -3.08 -11.90 -20.65
C SER A 21 -3.42 -13.14 -19.81
N THR A 22 -4.37 -12.99 -18.88
CA THR A 22 -4.83 -14.11 -18.04
C THR A 22 -5.60 -15.11 -18.91
N PRO A 23 -5.33 -16.43 -18.81
CA PRO A 23 -6.05 -17.44 -19.56
C PRO A 23 -7.57 -17.34 -19.37
N LYS A 24 -8.32 -17.32 -20.47
CA LYS A 24 -9.78 -17.14 -20.48
C LYS A 24 -10.57 -18.42 -20.17
N ARG A 25 -9.93 -19.59 -20.14
CA ARG A 25 -10.59 -20.88 -19.85
C ARG A 25 -11.07 -20.95 -18.39
N ASP A 26 -12.27 -21.48 -18.19
CA ASP A 26 -12.94 -21.54 -16.88
C ASP A 26 -12.13 -22.28 -15.81
N ASP A 27 -11.37 -23.31 -16.19
CA ASP A 27 -10.50 -24.08 -15.30
C ASP A 27 -9.28 -23.30 -14.79
N CYS A 28 -8.93 -22.22 -15.48
CA CYS A 28 -7.78 -21.36 -15.17
C CYS A 28 -8.20 -19.99 -14.62
N GLN A 29 -9.49 -19.66 -14.62
CA GLN A 29 -9.98 -18.37 -14.13
C GLN A 29 -9.96 -18.32 -12.60
N ILE A 30 -9.49 -17.20 -12.06
CA ILE A 30 -9.60 -16.93 -10.63
C ILE A 30 -11.09 -16.71 -10.32
N PRO A 31 -11.66 -17.45 -9.35
CA PRO A 31 -13.07 -17.28 -8.99
C PRO A 31 -13.32 -15.84 -8.55
N ALA A 32 -14.50 -15.32 -8.92
CA ALA A 32 -14.92 -13.99 -8.52
C ALA A 32 -14.80 -13.83 -6.99
N MET A 33 -14.27 -12.67 -6.56
CA MET A 33 -13.94 -12.41 -5.17
C MET A 33 -15.21 -12.50 -4.31
N VAL A 34 -15.35 -13.59 -3.57
CA VAL A 34 -16.36 -13.73 -2.54
C VAL A 34 -15.94 -12.81 -1.39
N VAL A 35 -16.88 -12.00 -0.88
CA VAL A 35 -16.61 -11.16 0.29
C VAL A 35 -16.10 -12.06 1.41
N PRO A 36 -14.88 -11.84 1.94
CA PRO A 36 -14.35 -12.66 3.00
C PRO A 36 -15.28 -12.57 4.22
N PRO A 37 -15.38 -13.63 5.04
CA PRO A 37 -16.18 -13.56 6.24
C PRO A 37 -15.76 -12.35 7.10
N PRO A 38 -16.70 -11.72 7.83
CA PRO A 38 -16.37 -10.59 8.67
C PRO A 38 -15.27 -10.95 9.68
N PRO A 39 -14.37 -10.02 10.02
CA PRO A 39 -13.24 -10.30 10.90
C PRO A 39 -13.72 -10.78 12.27
N PRO A 40 -12.98 -11.70 12.92
CA PRO A 40 -13.30 -12.14 14.27
C PRO A 40 -13.42 -10.95 15.22
N ARG A 41 -14.52 -10.87 15.98
CA ARG A 41 -14.70 -9.81 16.97
C ARG A 41 -13.71 -10.00 18.09
N LYS A 42 -12.88 -8.99 18.36
CA LYS A 42 -11.99 -8.97 19.52
C LYS A 42 -12.84 -9.14 20.79
N LYS A 43 -12.60 -10.22 21.54
CA LYS A 43 -13.20 -10.40 22.86
C LYS A 43 -12.71 -9.24 23.75
N ARG A 44 -13.63 -8.61 24.49
CA ARG A 44 -13.23 -7.67 25.54
C ARG A 44 -12.51 -8.49 26.61
N THR A 45 -11.19 -8.49 26.60
CA THR A 45 -10.41 -8.93 27.75
C THR A 45 -10.69 -7.92 28.85
N TYR A 46 -11.23 -8.39 29.98
CA TYR A 46 -11.39 -7.57 31.18
C TYR A 46 -10.01 -6.96 31.60
N ASP A 47 -8.91 -7.58 31.17
CA ASP A 47 -7.54 -7.14 31.41
C ASP A 47 -7.09 -5.95 30.55
N CYS A 48 -7.81 -5.60 29.49
CA CYS A 48 -7.55 -4.37 28.72
C CYS A 48 -8.39 -3.17 29.21
N GLY A 49 -9.30 -3.39 30.17
CA GLY A 49 -10.19 -2.35 30.70
C GLY A 49 -10.25 -2.23 32.23
N GLY A 50 -9.76 -3.21 32.98
CA GLY A 50 -9.83 -3.26 34.45
C GLY A 50 -8.62 -2.65 35.14
N ASP A 51 -7.41 -3.00 34.71
CA ASP A 51 -6.17 -2.41 35.22
C ASP A 51 -5.34 -1.93 34.03
N LYS A 52 -5.45 -0.63 33.75
CA LYS A 52 -4.44 0.03 32.92
C LYS A 52 -3.10 -0.25 33.59
N ARG A 53 -2.30 -1.14 33.01
CA ARG A 53 -0.93 -1.40 33.49
C ARG A 53 -0.29 -0.04 33.71
N LYS A 54 0.08 0.24 34.96
CA LYS A 54 0.76 1.50 35.27
C LYS A 54 1.99 1.56 34.38
N PRO A 55 2.29 2.71 33.76
CA PRO A 55 3.58 2.91 33.14
C PRO A 55 4.69 2.48 34.10
N PRO A 56 5.81 1.92 33.60
CA PRO A 56 6.98 1.67 34.41
C PRO A 56 7.34 2.92 35.21
N GLU A 57 7.77 2.73 36.46
CA GLU A 57 8.07 3.81 37.39
C GLU A 57 9.08 4.83 36.82
N ASN A 58 10.00 4.34 35.98
CA ASN A 58 11.03 5.14 35.32
C ASN A 58 10.73 5.39 33.83
N GLY A 59 9.47 5.34 33.41
CA GLY A 59 9.11 5.45 31.99
C GLY A 59 9.60 4.26 31.16
N TYR A 60 9.13 4.18 29.90
CA TYR A 60 9.49 3.07 29.01
C TYR A 60 10.86 3.25 28.34
N PHE A 61 11.33 4.49 28.21
CA PHE A 61 12.59 4.82 27.55
C PHE A 61 13.10 6.15 28.09
N GLN A 62 14.03 6.09 29.05
CA GLN A 62 14.77 7.24 29.59
C GLN A 62 16.16 7.23 29.00
N ALA A 63 16.26 7.59 27.73
CA ALA A 63 17.55 7.72 27.09
C ALA A 63 17.86 9.22 26.93
N PRO A 64 19.00 9.70 27.47
CA PRO A 64 19.31 11.12 27.60
C PRO A 64 19.32 11.86 26.26
N GLU A 65 19.53 11.15 25.15
CA GLU A 65 19.48 11.67 23.79
C GLU A 65 18.07 12.10 23.35
N ILE A 66 17.01 11.46 23.85
CA ILE A 66 15.63 11.83 23.48
C ILE A 66 15.24 13.17 24.11
N GLU A 67 15.65 13.40 25.35
CA GLU A 67 15.42 14.68 26.02
C GLU A 67 16.14 15.83 25.28
N LEU A 68 17.31 15.55 24.68
CA LEU A 68 18.04 16.53 23.87
C LEU A 68 17.25 16.97 22.63
N PHE A 69 16.49 16.07 21.98
CA PHE A 69 15.63 16.43 20.85
C PHE A 69 14.55 17.44 21.22
N PHE A 70 13.97 17.32 22.43
CA PHE A 70 12.95 18.25 22.92
C PHE A 70 13.55 19.54 23.51
N ALA A 71 14.79 19.49 24.03
CA ALA A 71 15.51 20.65 24.52
C ALA A 71 16.03 21.56 23.39
N MET A 72 16.19 21.01 22.17
CA MET A 72 16.53 21.81 21.01
C MET A 72 15.41 22.81 20.69
N GLN A 73 15.72 24.10 20.78
CA GLN A 73 14.82 25.16 20.32
C GLN A 73 14.45 24.91 18.84
N PRO A 74 13.15 24.97 18.47
CA PRO A 74 12.78 24.91 17.08
C PRO A 74 13.52 26.02 16.35
N ARG A 75 14.24 25.66 15.27
CA ARG A 75 14.86 26.68 14.43
C ARG A 75 13.72 27.50 13.83
N CYS A 76 13.52 28.72 14.33
CA CYS A 76 12.64 29.68 13.69
C CYS A 76 13.24 29.94 12.31
N THR A 77 12.70 29.28 11.29
CA THR A 77 12.92 29.74 9.94
C THR A 77 12.22 31.08 9.87
N GLN A 78 13.00 32.15 9.85
CA GLN A 78 12.49 33.48 9.55
C GLN A 78 12.00 33.45 8.10
N ARG A 79 10.78 32.95 7.89
CA ARG A 79 10.02 33.24 6.67
C ARG A 79 9.55 34.67 6.81
N THR A 80 10.43 35.59 6.41
CA THR A 80 10.00 36.94 6.07
C THR A 80 9.11 36.82 4.84
N PHE A 81 7.82 37.08 5.01
CA PHE A 81 6.96 37.38 3.88
C PHE A 81 7.21 38.85 3.55
N ALA A 82 7.85 39.10 2.40
CA ALA A 82 7.87 40.42 1.80
C ALA A 82 6.43 40.74 1.36
N VAL A 83 5.93 41.89 1.83
CA VAL A 83 4.67 42.52 1.38
C VAL A 83 5.01 43.52 0.30
#